data_AF-A0A1I9HZL7-F1
#
_entry.id   AF-A0A1I9HZL7-F1
#
_cell.length_a   1.000
_cell.length_b   1.000
_cell.length_c   1.000
_cell.angle_alpha   90.00
_cell.angle_beta   90.00
_cell.angle_gamma   90.00
#
_symmetry.space_group_name_H-M   'P 1'
#
loop_
_entity.id
_entity.type
_entity.pdbx_description
1 polymer ?
#
loop_
_entity_poly.entity_id
_entity_poly.type
_entity_poly.pdbx_seq_one_letter_code
_entity_poly.pdbx_strand_id
1 'polypeptide(L)'
;MKPVIVFVCVILGAWYVQAANIVLVEEQKLHHLHDACQEDPATYADHELLHHLAENIDNPQVGAHMLCESTKVGLQKENGELDLETIKNKVALSVSDSDKVDRLVRECAIKKKSPEKTAIHLFMCLDNNGVTYFHEF
;
A
#
# COMPACT_ATOMS: atom_id res chain seq x y z
N MET A 1 -37.33 -26.84 -13.47
CA MET A 1 -36.65 -26.05 -12.41
C MET A 1 -35.57 -26.93 -11.79
N LYS A 2 -34.33 -26.45 -11.65
CA LYS A 2 -33.21 -26.97 -10.80
C LYS A 2 -31.78 -27.14 -11.41
N PRO A 3 -31.48 -26.96 -12.72
CA PRO A 3 -30.07 -26.89 -13.14
C PRO A 3 -29.51 -25.45 -13.21
N VAL A 4 -30.36 -24.46 -13.53
CA VAL A 4 -29.93 -23.05 -13.72
C VAL A 4 -29.43 -22.42 -12.41
N ILE A 5 -30.08 -22.72 -11.29
CA ILE A 5 -29.71 -22.15 -9.97
C ILE A 5 -28.35 -22.69 -9.51
N VAL A 6 -28.04 -23.96 -9.79
CA VAL A 6 -26.76 -24.58 -9.40
C VAL A 6 -25.60 -23.99 -10.21
N PHE A 7 -25.77 -23.78 -11.51
CA PHE A 7 -24.74 -23.14 -12.34
C PHE A 7 -24.46 -21.69 -11.95
N VAL A 8 -25.48 -20.92 -11.54
CA VAL A 8 -25.30 -19.52 -11.10
C VAL A 8 -24.48 -19.44 -9.79
N CYS A 9 -24.71 -20.35 -8.84
CA CYS A 9 -23.92 -20.38 -7.59
C CYS A 9 -22.44 -20.75 -7.83
N VAL A 10 -22.16 -21.66 -8.76
CA VAL A 10 -20.78 -22.09 -9.09
C VAL A 10 -20.01 -20.97 -9.78
N ILE A 11 -20.66 -20.19 -10.65
CA ILE A 11 -20.01 -19.05 -11.32
C ILE A 11 -19.70 -17.95 -10.29
N LEU A 12 -20.62 -17.60 -9.39
CA LEU A 12 -20.35 -16.59 -8.35
C LEU A 12 -19.25 -17.03 -7.37
N GLY A 13 -19.18 -18.31 -7.02
CA GLY A 13 -18.13 -18.86 -6.16
C GLY A 13 -16.73 -18.78 -6.78
N ALA A 14 -16.60 -18.99 -8.09
CA ALA A 14 -15.30 -18.94 -8.77
C ALA A 14 -14.69 -17.53 -8.82
N TRP A 15 -15.51 -16.47 -8.89
CA TRP A 15 -15.02 -15.08 -8.87
C TRP A 15 -14.54 -14.67 -7.47
N TYR A 16 -15.25 -15.10 -6.43
CA TYR A 16 -14.88 -14.81 -5.04
C TYR A 16 -13.53 -15.42 -4.64
N VAL A 17 -13.26 -16.66 -5.08
CA VAL A 17 -12.00 -17.37 -4.76
C VAL A 17 -10.78 -16.69 -5.38
N GLN A 18 -10.92 -16.05 -6.56
CA GLN A 18 -9.80 -15.38 -7.23
C GLN A 18 -9.37 -14.08 -6.51
N ALA A 19 -10.33 -13.28 -6.05
CA ALA A 19 -10.03 -12.02 -5.37
C ALA A 19 -9.30 -12.21 -4.03
N ALA A 20 -9.69 -13.22 -3.24
CA ALA A 20 -9.05 -13.52 -1.96
C ALA A 20 -7.57 -13.94 -2.11
N ASN A 21 -7.23 -14.67 -3.19
CA ASN A 21 -5.86 -15.09 -3.44
C ASN A 21 -4.94 -13.92 -3.79
N ILE A 22 -5.45 -12.88 -4.47
CA ILE A 22 -4.63 -11.71 -4.85
C ILE A 22 -4.22 -10.92 -3.61
N VAL A 23 -5.13 -10.71 -2.65
CA VAL A 23 -4.85 -9.96 -1.42
C VAL A 23 -3.76 -10.66 -0.59
N LEU A 24 -3.87 -11.97 -0.38
CA LEU A 24 -2.88 -12.76 0.37
C LEU A 24 -1.49 -12.72 -0.27
N VAL A 25 -1.41 -12.81 -1.60
CA VAL A 25 -0.12 -12.73 -2.32
C VAL A 25 0.51 -11.35 -2.15
N GLU A 26 -0.31 -10.30 -2.12
CA GLU A 26 0.16 -8.94 -1.96
C GLU A 26 0.64 -8.66 -0.53
N GLU A 27 -0.09 -9.12 0.49
CA GLU A 27 0.32 -9.06 1.90
C GLU A 27 1.69 -9.74 2.10
N GLN A 28 1.87 -10.96 1.59
CA GLN A 28 3.15 -11.67 1.65
C GLN A 28 4.29 -10.89 0.95
N LYS A 29 3.99 -10.26 -0.19
CA LYS A 29 4.96 -9.43 -0.89
C LYS A 29 5.36 -8.23 -0.04
N LEU A 30 4.39 -7.56 0.57
CA LEU A 30 4.60 -6.41 1.45
C LEU A 30 5.50 -6.78 2.64
N HIS A 31 5.23 -7.91 3.32
CA HIS A 31 6.10 -8.45 4.38
C HIS A 31 7.55 -8.65 3.91
N HIS A 32 7.76 -9.32 2.78
CA HIS A 32 9.11 -9.52 2.27
C HIS A 32 9.83 -8.21 1.91
N LEU A 33 9.10 -7.20 1.43
CA LEU A 33 9.68 -5.90 1.11
C LEU A 33 10.08 -5.14 2.37
N HIS A 34 9.24 -5.17 3.41
CA HIS A 34 9.55 -4.62 4.71
C HIS A 34 10.80 -5.27 5.32
N ASP A 35 10.84 -6.60 5.38
CA ASP A 35 11.99 -7.36 5.88
C ASP A 35 13.26 -6.97 5.11
N ALA A 36 13.18 -6.90 3.78
CA ALA A 36 14.30 -6.49 2.94
C ALA A 36 14.70 -5.02 3.11
N CYS A 37 13.86 -4.15 3.67
CA CYS A 37 14.21 -2.78 4.06
C CYS A 37 14.76 -2.73 5.50
N GLN A 38 14.34 -3.63 6.39
CA GLN A 38 14.90 -3.76 7.74
C GLN A 38 16.31 -4.38 7.74
N GLU A 39 16.59 -5.32 6.84
CA GLU A 39 17.89 -5.99 6.76
C GLU A 39 19.04 -5.08 6.28
N ASP A 40 18.72 -4.02 5.53
CA ASP A 40 19.71 -3.06 5.05
C ASP A 40 19.95 -1.96 6.10
N PRO A 41 21.17 -1.81 6.65
CA PRO A 41 21.47 -0.76 7.63
C PRO A 41 21.18 0.67 7.16
N ALA A 42 21.12 0.92 5.85
CA ALA A 42 20.80 2.24 5.29
C ALA A 42 19.30 2.56 5.36
N THR A 43 18.44 1.54 5.44
CA THR A 43 16.97 1.67 5.42
C THR A 43 16.30 1.09 6.66
N TYR A 44 17.06 0.52 7.59
CA TYR A 44 16.58 0.08 8.89
C TYR A 44 15.84 1.19 9.64
N ALA A 45 14.70 0.84 10.24
CA ALA A 45 13.98 1.70 11.17
C ALA A 45 13.52 0.91 12.39
N ASP A 46 13.74 1.50 13.56
CA ASP A 46 13.18 0.96 14.80
C ASP A 46 11.65 0.86 14.72
N HIS A 47 11.11 -0.30 15.11
CA HIS A 47 9.68 -0.58 14.96
C HIS A 47 8.81 0.39 15.75
N GLU A 48 9.27 0.89 16.90
CA GLU A 48 8.49 1.87 17.67
C GLU A 48 8.38 3.21 16.93
N LEU A 49 9.38 3.58 16.12
CA LEU A 49 9.32 4.78 15.29
C LEU A 49 8.27 4.65 14.18
N LEU A 50 8.18 3.46 13.57
CA LEU A 50 7.20 3.17 12.52
C LEU A 50 5.78 3.07 13.12
N HIS A 51 5.63 2.40 14.26
CA HIS A 51 4.35 2.31 14.98
C HIS A 51 3.79 3.69 15.35
N HIS A 52 4.68 4.64 15.64
CA HIS A 52 4.34 6.04 15.90
C HIS A 52 4.74 6.95 14.72
N LEU A 53 4.47 6.53 13.48
CA LEU A 53 4.88 7.23 12.26
C LEU A 53 4.53 8.72 12.27
N ALA A 54 3.32 9.08 12.71
CA ALA A 54 2.86 10.46 12.75
C ALA A 54 3.70 11.37 13.67
N GLU A 55 4.28 10.80 14.73
CA GLU A 55 5.14 11.50 15.69
C GLU A 55 6.60 11.57 15.20
N ASN A 56 6.97 10.66 14.30
CA ASN A 56 8.35 10.46 13.87
C ASN A 56 8.61 10.85 12.41
N ILE A 57 7.75 11.70 11.82
CA ILE A 57 7.85 12.09 10.39
C ILE A 57 9.20 12.72 10.02
N ASP A 58 9.90 13.36 10.97
CA ASP A 58 11.20 14.00 10.76
C ASP A 58 12.39 13.10 11.15
N ASN A 59 12.14 11.88 11.60
CA ASN A 59 13.19 10.93 11.93
C ASN A 59 13.85 10.39 10.63
N PRO A 60 15.19 10.44 10.51
CA PRO A 60 15.88 10.00 9.30
C PRO A 60 15.70 8.50 9.00
N GLN A 61 15.59 7.65 10.02
CA GLN A 61 15.34 6.21 9.83
C GLN A 61 13.96 5.99 9.20
N VAL A 62 12.94 6.67 9.73
CA VAL A 62 11.57 6.62 9.18
C VAL A 62 11.57 7.09 7.73
N GLY A 63 12.22 8.22 7.43
CA GLY A 63 12.31 8.72 6.06
C GLY A 63 12.93 7.72 5.09
N ALA A 64 14.07 7.13 5.46
CA ALA A 64 14.77 6.15 4.65
C ALA A 64 13.96 4.87 4.45
N HIS A 65 13.33 4.36 5.52
CA HIS A 65 12.54 3.15 5.49
C HIS A 65 11.28 3.30 4.61
N MET A 66 10.51 4.36 4.83
CA MET A 66 9.29 4.63 4.03
C MET A 66 9.63 4.84 2.55
N LEU A 67 10.77 5.49 2.24
CA LEU A 67 11.25 5.61 0.88
C LEU A 67 11.56 4.23 0.27
N CYS A 68 12.30 3.38 1.00
CA CYS A 68 12.64 2.02 0.57
C CYS A 68 11.41 1.18 0.21
N GLU A 69 10.42 1.14 1.10
CA GLU A 69 9.19 0.38 0.84
C GLU A 69 8.41 0.96 -0.35
N SER A 70 8.24 2.28 -0.39
CA SER A 70 7.53 2.98 -1.45
C SER A 70 8.14 2.72 -2.84
N THR A 71 9.47 2.71 -2.94
CA THR A 71 10.17 2.44 -4.21
C THR A 71 10.13 0.97 -4.59
N LYS A 72 10.32 0.04 -3.64
CA LYS A 72 10.26 -1.40 -3.93
C LYS A 72 8.86 -1.89 -4.29
N VAL A 73 7.81 -1.30 -3.72
CA VAL A 73 6.42 -1.56 -4.14
C VAL A 73 6.15 -1.01 -5.55
N GLY A 74 6.86 0.05 -5.94
CA GLY A 74 6.72 0.75 -7.22
C GLY A 74 5.78 1.96 -7.16
N LEU A 75 5.47 2.47 -5.97
CA LEU A 75 4.59 3.63 -5.78
C LEU A 75 5.28 4.93 -6.17
N GLN A 76 6.60 4.97 -6.04
CA GLN A 76 7.41 6.13 -6.38
C GLN A 76 8.80 5.73 -6.86
N LYS A 77 9.47 6.66 -7.53
CA LYS A 77 10.90 6.56 -7.89
C LYS A 77 11.77 7.15 -6.78
N GLU A 78 13.07 6.86 -6.82
CA GLU A 78 14.08 7.40 -5.89
C GLU A 78 14.10 8.94 -5.82
N ASN A 79 13.66 9.63 -6.86
CA ASN A 79 13.56 11.10 -6.90
C ASN A 79 12.21 11.66 -6.41
N GLY A 80 11.35 10.81 -5.85
CA GLY A 80 10.03 11.16 -5.33
C GLY A 80 8.94 11.37 -6.38
N GLU A 81 9.19 11.03 -7.66
CA GLU A 81 8.11 10.99 -8.66
C GLU A 81 7.18 9.81 -8.37
N LEU A 82 5.88 10.08 -8.24
CA LEU A 82 4.86 9.10 -7.91
C LEU A 82 4.34 8.39 -9.17
N ASP A 83 4.09 7.09 -9.07
CA ASP A 83 3.43 6.28 -10.09
C ASP A 83 1.94 6.18 -9.78
N LEU A 84 1.16 7.08 -10.37
CA LEU A 84 -0.28 7.20 -10.06
C LEU A 84 -1.08 5.95 -10.46
N GLU A 85 -0.67 5.24 -11.51
CA GLU A 85 -1.34 4.02 -11.95
C GLU A 85 -1.11 2.90 -10.94
N THR A 86 0.14 2.72 -10.50
CA THR A 86 0.47 1.74 -9.48
C THR A 86 -0.23 2.05 -8.16
N ILE A 87 -0.20 3.31 -7.70
CA ILE A 87 -0.91 3.74 -6.48
C ILE A 87 -2.41 3.44 -6.59
N LYS A 88 -3.04 3.79 -7.72
CA LYS A 88 -4.47 3.50 -7.97
C LYS A 88 -4.76 2.00 -7.86
N ASN A 89 -3.94 1.18 -8.50
CA ASN A 89 -4.10 -0.27 -8.48
C ASN A 89 -3.94 -0.85 -7.07
N LYS A 90 -2.99 -0.34 -6.26
CA LYS A 90 -2.80 -0.80 -4.87
C LYS A 90 -3.93 -0.38 -3.95
N VAL A 91 -4.40 0.87 -4.03
CA VAL A 91 -5.55 1.33 -3.24
C VAL A 91 -6.81 0.54 -3.57
N ALA A 92 -7.04 0.20 -4.84
CA ALA A 92 -8.21 -0.58 -5.28
C ALA A 92 -8.24 -2.02 -4.73
N LEU A 93 -7.14 -2.54 -4.16
CA LEU A 93 -7.13 -3.85 -3.52
C LEU A 93 -7.88 -3.87 -2.18
N SER A 94 -7.92 -2.74 -1.47
CA SER A 94 -8.63 -2.60 -0.18
C SER A 94 -9.84 -1.66 -0.24
N VAL A 95 -10.02 -0.92 -1.34
CA VAL A 95 -11.12 0.02 -1.54
C VAL A 95 -11.93 -0.35 -2.79
N SER A 96 -13.14 -0.88 -2.60
CA SER A 96 -13.99 -1.34 -3.71
C SER A 96 -14.71 -0.22 -4.47
N ASP A 97 -14.89 0.95 -3.85
CA ASP A 97 -15.54 2.12 -4.46
C ASP A 97 -14.53 2.86 -5.35
N SER A 98 -14.71 2.80 -6.68
CA SER A 98 -13.82 3.42 -7.65
C SER A 98 -13.74 4.93 -7.53
N ASP A 99 -14.84 5.60 -7.16
CA ASP A 99 -14.85 7.06 -6.99
C ASP A 99 -14.08 7.45 -5.73
N LYS A 100 -14.14 6.61 -4.69
CA LYS A 100 -13.27 6.74 -3.51
C LYS A 100 -11.81 6.51 -3.87
N VAL A 101 -11.47 5.47 -4.65
CA VAL A 101 -10.09 5.24 -5.11
C VAL A 101 -9.55 6.47 -5.85
N ASP A 102 -10.29 6.97 -6.84
CA ASP A 102 -9.85 8.12 -7.64
C ASP A 102 -9.69 9.39 -6.80
N ARG A 103 -10.57 9.59 -5.81
CA ARG A 103 -10.42 10.68 -4.84
C ARG A 103 -9.15 10.54 -4.02
N LEU A 104 -8.89 9.36 -3.46
CA LEU A 104 -7.72 9.11 -2.61
C LEU A 104 -6.41 9.28 -3.39
N VAL A 105 -6.35 8.81 -4.64
CA VAL A 105 -5.16 9.02 -5.48
C VAL A 105 -4.92 10.52 -5.68
N ARG A 106 -5.96 11.30 -6.00
CA ARG A 106 -5.81 12.76 -6.16
C ARG A 106 -5.39 13.48 -4.87
N GLU A 107 -5.91 13.06 -3.72
CA GLU A 107 -5.69 13.74 -2.44
C GLU A 107 -4.39 13.31 -1.75
N CYS A 108 -3.96 12.07 -1.92
CA CYS A 108 -2.81 11.50 -1.20
C CYS A 108 -1.54 11.37 -2.05
N ALA A 109 -1.66 11.19 -3.36
CA ALA A 109 -0.50 11.06 -4.24
C ALA A 109 0.10 12.43 -4.61
N ILE A 110 0.61 13.13 -3.59
CA ILE A 110 1.17 14.48 -3.71
C ILE A 110 2.67 14.44 -3.42
N LYS A 111 3.48 14.73 -4.44
CA LYS A 111 4.93 14.90 -4.30
C LYS A 111 5.25 16.00 -3.27
N LYS A 112 6.20 15.73 -2.38
CA LYS A 112 6.68 16.65 -1.35
C LYS A 112 8.10 17.12 -1.64
N LYS A 113 8.65 17.87 -0.67
CA LYS A 113 9.98 18.51 -0.77
C LYS A 113 11.12 17.52 -0.96
N SER A 114 10.98 16.29 -0.47
CA SER A 114 11.95 15.20 -0.64
C SER A 114 11.24 13.88 -0.97
N PRO A 115 11.95 12.88 -1.52
CA PRO A 115 11.42 11.54 -1.76
C PRO A 115 10.90 10.87 -0.49
N GLU A 116 11.62 11.00 0.63
CA GLU A 116 11.24 10.48 1.95
C GLU A 116 9.94 11.11 2.44
N LYS A 117 9.84 12.45 2.35
CA LYS A 117 8.61 13.17 2.72
C LYS A 117 7.44 12.84 1.80
N THR A 118 7.72 12.46 0.56
CA THR A 118 6.70 12.01 -0.38
C THR A 118 6.14 10.66 0.04
N ALA A 119 7.01 9.70 0.36
CA ALA A 119 6.61 8.38 0.86
C ALA A 119 5.81 8.49 2.17
N ILE A 120 6.35 9.18 3.18
CA ILE A 120 5.66 9.38 4.47
C ILE A 120 4.27 9.98 4.26
N HIS A 121 4.16 11.03 3.43
CA HIS A 121 2.89 11.66 3.18
C HIS A 121 1.87 10.72 2.53
N LEU A 122 2.29 9.96 1.51
CA LEU A 122 1.42 9.03 0.80
C LEU A 122 0.85 8.00 1.78
N PHE A 123 1.70 7.34 2.56
CA PHE A 123 1.30 6.30 3.50
C PHE A 123 0.37 6.88 4.58
N MET A 124 0.76 7.96 5.25
CA MET A 124 -0.07 8.58 6.28
C MET A 124 -1.42 9.07 5.75
N CYS A 125 -1.46 9.64 4.54
CA CYS A 125 -2.72 10.13 3.98
C CYS A 125 -3.67 8.97 3.68
N LEU A 126 -3.18 7.88 3.11
CA LEU A 126 -3.98 6.70 2.81
C LEU A 126 -4.46 6.01 4.08
N ASP A 127 -3.59 5.86 5.08
CA ASP A 127 -3.91 5.30 6.40
C ASP A 127 -5.00 6.11 7.12
N ASN A 128 -4.84 7.43 7.21
CA ASN A 128 -5.86 8.33 7.79
C ASN A 128 -7.22 8.28 7.06
N ASN A 129 -7.25 7.77 5.83
CA ASN A 129 -8.47 7.58 5.04
C ASN A 129 -9.00 6.12 5.06
N GLY A 130 -8.42 5.28 5.91
CA GLY A 130 -8.83 3.89 6.14
C GLY A 130 -8.44 2.94 5.02
N VAL A 131 -7.35 3.23 4.29
CA VAL A 131 -6.79 2.31 3.30
C VAL A 131 -5.90 1.32 4.02
N THR A 132 -6.31 0.06 4.10
CA THR A 132 -5.64 -0.97 4.89
C THR A 132 -4.55 -1.72 4.12
N TYR A 133 -4.16 -1.26 2.94
CA TYR A 133 -3.14 -1.91 2.11
C TYR A 133 -1.77 -1.97 2.81
N PHE A 134 -1.45 -1.02 3.71
CA PHE A 134 -0.14 -0.92 4.39
C PHE A 134 -0.18 -1.26 5.89
N HIS A 135 -1.25 -1.88 6.39
CA HIS A 135 -1.53 -1.95 7.84
C HIS A 135 -0.73 -3.02 8.63
N GLU A 136 0.11 -3.84 7.99
CA GLU A 136 0.70 -5.04 8.62
C GLU A 136 2.15 -4.89 9.13
N PHE A 137 2.66 -3.66 9.27
CA PHE A 137 4.03 -3.40 9.73
C PHE A 137 4.09 -2.71 11.09
#